data_AF-A0A135SIV0-F1
#
_entry.id   AF-A0A135SIV0-F1
#
_cell.length_a   1.000
_cell.length_b   1.000
_cell.length_c   1.000
_cell.angle_alpha   90.00
_cell.angle_beta   90.00
_cell.angle_gamma   90.00
#
_symmetry.space_group_name_H-M   'P 1'
#
loop_
_entity.id
_entity.type
_entity.pdbx_description
1 polymer ?
#
loop_
_entity_poly.entity_id
_entity_poly.type
_entity_poly.pdbx_seq_one_letter_code
_entity_poly.pdbx_strand_id
1 'polypeptide(L)'
;MAPSVRTSVRYSTYSMAPSFANTIQTNDSAHAEITDIAVGLDRMENKALSSQRVTLSEEKSANLSKLALGAKLERALDRRMSSQDAVMRPRGKTLNEKPAQAA
;
A
#
# COMPACT_ATOMS: atom_id res chain seq x y z
N MET A 1 9.10 -58.73 22.69
CA MET A 1 9.47 -57.32 22.49
C MET A 1 8.19 -56.56 22.14
N ALA A 2 7.61 -55.77 23.06
CA ALA A 2 6.36 -55.05 22.80
C ALA A 2 6.63 -53.75 22.03
N PRO A 3 5.81 -53.35 21.05
CA PRO A 3 6.02 -52.12 20.29
C PRO A 3 5.70 -50.90 21.17
N SER A 4 6.64 -49.96 21.24
CA SER A 4 6.46 -48.66 21.91
C SER A 4 5.51 -47.79 21.09
N VAL A 5 4.28 -47.59 21.60
CA VAL A 5 3.32 -46.65 21.01
C VAL A 5 3.71 -45.25 21.46
N ARG A 6 4.41 -44.53 20.58
CA ARG A 6 4.91 -43.18 20.84
C ARG A 6 3.76 -42.17 20.69
N THR A 7 3.20 -41.68 21.79
CA THR A 7 2.08 -40.71 21.84
C THR A 7 2.51 -39.25 21.65
N SER A 8 3.62 -38.98 20.94
CA SER A 8 4.12 -37.61 20.77
C SER A 8 3.30 -36.85 19.72
N VAL A 9 2.50 -35.87 20.15
CA VAL A 9 1.81 -34.90 19.27
C VAL A 9 2.86 -33.97 18.66
N ARG A 10 3.02 -34.02 17.34
CA ARG A 10 3.92 -33.12 16.59
C ARG A 10 3.17 -31.87 16.18
N TYR A 11 3.49 -30.74 16.81
CA TYR A 11 3.05 -29.42 16.35
C TYR A 11 3.85 -29.04 15.11
N SER A 12 3.16 -28.86 13.97
CA SER A 12 3.78 -28.45 12.71
C SER A 12 3.45 -26.98 12.46
N THR A 13 4.48 -26.13 12.35
CA THR A 13 4.36 -24.65 12.30
C THR A 13 3.85 -24.08 10.97
N TYR A 14 3.60 -24.90 9.94
CA TYR A 14 3.39 -24.39 8.56
C TYR A 14 2.14 -24.93 7.86
N SER A 15 1.00 -25.06 8.54
CA SER A 15 -0.29 -25.29 7.86
C SER A 15 -1.09 -24.00 7.80
N MET A 16 -1.26 -23.45 6.59
CA MET A 16 -2.17 -22.33 6.29
C MET A 16 -3.63 -22.76 6.11
N ALA A 17 -3.95 -24.03 6.37
CA ALA A 17 -5.33 -24.48 6.46
C ALA A 17 -5.83 -24.31 7.90
N PRO A 18 -7.00 -23.66 8.12
CA PRO A 18 -7.57 -23.56 9.46
C PRO A 18 -7.85 -24.97 9.97
N SER A 19 -7.09 -25.39 10.97
CA SER A 19 -7.30 -26.67 11.64
C SER A 19 -8.53 -26.56 12.53
N PHE A 20 -9.72 -26.67 11.94
CA PHE A 20 -10.99 -26.89 12.65
C PHE A 20 -11.10 -28.30 13.25
N ALA A 21 -10.02 -29.07 13.26
CA ALA A 21 -9.93 -30.26 14.08
C ALA A 21 -9.74 -29.80 15.52
N ASN A 22 -10.81 -29.89 16.32
CA ASN A 22 -10.86 -29.64 17.76
C ASN A 22 -10.03 -30.70 18.52
N THR A 23 -8.74 -30.84 18.21
CA THR A 23 -7.84 -31.86 18.77
C THR A 23 -7.16 -31.39 20.06
N ILE A 24 -7.39 -30.14 20.45
CA ILE A 24 -7.04 -29.64 21.78
C ILE A 24 -8.31 -29.75 22.61
N GLN A 25 -8.35 -30.71 23.54
CA GLN A 25 -9.30 -30.63 24.64
C GLN A 25 -8.94 -29.37 25.43
N THR A 26 -9.65 -28.29 25.16
CA THR A 26 -9.49 -27.04 25.88
C THR A 26 -10.13 -27.26 27.25
N ASN A 27 -9.29 -27.34 28.28
CA ASN A 27 -9.77 -27.30 29.65
C ASN A 27 -10.42 -25.94 29.91
N ASP A 28 -11.32 -25.82 30.90
CA ASP A 28 -11.95 -24.55 31.27
C ASP A 28 -10.93 -23.42 31.50
N SER A 29 -9.71 -23.75 31.94
CA SER A 29 -8.60 -22.80 32.09
C SER A 29 -8.14 -22.18 30.77
N ALA A 30 -8.10 -22.95 29.68
CA ALA A 30 -7.72 -22.44 28.36
C ALA A 30 -8.79 -21.48 27.81
N HIS A 31 -10.07 -21.73 28.11
CA HIS A 31 -11.14 -20.81 27.77
C HIS A 31 -11.06 -19.50 28.57
N ALA A 32 -10.74 -19.59 29.87
CA ALA A 32 -10.54 -18.42 30.73
C ALA A 32 -9.38 -17.54 30.24
N GLU A 33 -8.25 -18.14 29.86
CA GLU A 33 -7.11 -17.42 29.29
C GLU A 33 -7.48 -16.69 27.98
N ILE A 34 -8.23 -17.33 27.09
CA ILE A 34 -8.70 -16.71 25.84
C ILE A 34 -9.61 -15.51 26.15
N THR A 35 -10.50 -15.63 27.13
CA THR A 35 -11.37 -14.51 27.52
C THR A 35 -10.60 -13.36 28.14
N ASP A 36 -9.59 -13.64 28.97
CA ASP A 36 -8.75 -12.60 29.57
C ASP A 36 -7.90 -11.86 28.53
N ILE A 37 -7.38 -12.59 27.54
CA ILE A 37 -6.67 -12.00 26.40
C ILE A 37 -7.61 -11.10 25.59
N ALA A 38 -8.83 -11.57 25.28
CA ALA A 38 -9.82 -10.79 24.54
C ALA A 38 -10.19 -9.49 25.28
N VAL A 39 -10.43 -9.57 26.59
CA VAL A 39 -10.72 -8.40 27.43
C VAL A 39 -9.52 -7.46 27.53
N GLY A 40 -8.30 -7.98 27.59
CA GLY A 40 -7.07 -7.19 27.57
C GLY A 40 -6.91 -6.41 26.27
N LEU A 41 -7.14 -7.07 25.12
CA LEU A 41 -7.09 -6.43 23.81
C LEU A 41 -8.15 -5.35 23.63
N ASP A 42 -9.38 -5.59 24.08
CA ASP A 42 -10.47 -4.59 24.05
C ASP A 42 -10.14 -3.34 24.88
N ARG A 43 -9.41 -3.49 26.00
CA ARG A 43 -8.94 -2.35 26.81
C ARG A 43 -7.77 -1.61 26.18
N MET A 44 -6.93 -2.33 25.43
CA MET A 44 -5.82 -1.72 24.69
C MET A 44 -6.30 -1.00 23.41
N GLU A 45 -7.51 -1.28 22.95
CA GLU A 45 -8.11 -0.57 21.81
C GLU A 45 -8.33 0.91 22.14
N ASN A 46 -7.61 1.79 21.44
CA ASN A 46 -7.85 3.21 21.52
C ASN A 46 -8.95 3.63 20.51
N LYS A 47 -10.20 3.64 21.01
CA LYS A 47 -11.40 3.99 20.22
C LYS A 47 -11.40 5.42 19.68
N ALA A 48 -10.64 6.33 20.29
CA ALA A 48 -10.48 7.69 19.78
C ALA A 48 -9.63 7.71 18.50
N LEU A 49 -8.59 6.86 18.43
CA LEU A 49 -7.73 6.73 17.24
C LEU A 49 -8.43 5.97 16.10
N SER A 50 -9.28 5.00 16.41
CA SER A 50 -10.07 4.31 15.36
C SER A 50 -11.03 5.29 14.67
N SER A 51 -11.63 6.19 15.45
CA SER A 51 -12.53 7.25 14.94
C SER A 51 -11.79 8.35 14.16
N GLN A 52 -10.49 8.52 14.37
CA GLN A 52 -9.67 9.52 13.67
C GLN A 52 -9.29 9.08 12.24
N ARG A 53 -9.24 7.78 11.97
CA ARG A 53 -8.91 7.27 10.63
C ARG A 53 -10.10 7.48 9.69
N VAL A 54 -9.99 8.47 8.81
CA VAL A 54 -10.99 8.72 7.78
C VAL A 54 -10.90 7.63 6.72
N THR A 55 -11.87 6.71 6.71
CA THR A 55 -12.11 5.83 5.58
C THR A 55 -12.99 6.57 4.57
N LEU A 56 -12.42 6.91 3.42
CA LEU A 56 -13.15 7.61 2.37
C LEU A 56 -14.13 6.67 1.68
N SER A 57 -15.31 7.18 1.33
CA SER A 57 -16.21 6.48 0.40
C SER A 57 -15.60 6.46 -1.01
N GLU A 58 -16.03 5.50 -1.83
CA GLU A 58 -15.63 5.38 -3.24
C GLU A 58 -15.82 6.69 -4.02
N GLU A 59 -16.92 7.39 -3.76
CA GLU A 59 -17.20 8.69 -4.39
C GLU A 59 -16.18 9.76 -3.98
N LYS A 60 -15.80 9.82 -2.70
CA LYS A 60 -14.82 10.79 -2.20
C LYS A 60 -13.42 10.50 -2.75
N SER A 61 -13.03 9.22 -2.84
CA SER A 61 -11.74 8.84 -3.42
C SER A 61 -11.68 9.17 -4.92
N ALA A 62 -12.77 8.94 -5.67
CA ALA A 62 -12.87 9.31 -7.08
C ALA A 62 -12.76 10.84 -7.28
N ASN A 63 -13.44 11.62 -6.45
CA ASN A 63 -13.38 13.09 -6.50
C ASN A 63 -11.96 13.62 -6.23
N LEU A 64 -11.28 13.10 -5.21
CA LEU A 64 -9.88 13.46 -4.93
C LEU A 64 -8.95 13.06 -6.09
N SER A 65 -9.16 11.91 -6.70
CA SER A 65 -8.39 11.44 -7.85
C SER A 65 -8.56 12.36 -9.06
N LYS A 66 -9.79 12.80 -9.33
CA LYS A 66 -10.10 13.76 -10.40
C LYS A 66 -9.43 15.12 -10.15
N LEU A 67 -9.50 15.63 -8.92
CA LEU A 67 -8.86 16.89 -8.54
C LEU A 67 -7.34 16.82 -8.70
N ALA A 68 -6.73 15.73 -8.22
CA ALA A 68 -5.29 15.50 -8.37
C ALA A 68 -4.86 15.40 -9.84
N LEU A 69 -5.67 14.76 -10.70
CA LEU A 69 -5.40 14.68 -12.13
C LEU A 69 -5.48 16.05 -12.81
N GLY A 70 -6.50 16.85 -12.48
CA GLY A 70 -6.63 18.23 -12.97
C GLY A 70 -5.40 19.08 -12.61
N ALA A 71 -5.00 19.07 -11.34
CA ALA A 71 -3.82 19.81 -10.88
C ALA A 71 -2.51 19.35 -11.54
N LYS A 72 -2.37 18.04 -11.83
CA LYS A 72 -1.22 17.52 -12.58
C LYS A 72 -1.21 18.00 -14.02
N LEU A 73 -2.38 18.03 -14.68
CA LEU A 73 -2.53 18.51 -16.04
C LEU A 73 -2.19 20.00 -16.13
N GLU A 74 -2.73 20.82 -15.23
CA GLU A 74 -2.45 22.25 -15.14
C GLU A 74 -0.94 22.51 -14.97
N ARG A 75 -0.29 21.85 -14.01
CA ARG A 75 1.17 21.94 -13.82
C ARG A 75 1.96 21.51 -15.05
N ALA A 76 1.49 20.49 -15.77
CA ALA A 76 2.16 20.03 -17.00
C ALA A 76 2.01 21.05 -18.12
N LEU A 77 0.83 21.66 -18.26
CA LEU A 77 0.59 22.75 -19.20
C LEU A 77 1.45 23.97 -18.87
N ASP A 78 1.53 24.40 -17.61
CA ASP A 78 2.38 25.54 -17.22
C ASP A 78 3.85 25.36 -17.61
N ARG A 79 4.39 24.15 -17.39
CA ARG A 79 5.77 23.81 -17.80
C ARG A 79 5.94 23.86 -19.32
N ARG A 80 4.93 23.39 -20.06
CA ARG A 80 4.92 23.43 -21.52
C ARG A 80 4.83 24.86 -22.03
N MET A 81 3.91 25.65 -21.49
CA MET A 81 3.66 27.03 -21.91
C MET A 81 4.83 27.95 -21.58
N SER A 82 5.49 27.77 -20.42
CA SER A 82 6.64 28.60 -20.02
C SER A 82 7.93 28.37 -20.82
N SER A 83 8.07 27.26 -21.54
CA SER A 83 9.29 26.89 -22.28
C SER A 83 9.11 26.87 -23.80
N GLN A 84 7.90 27.10 -24.30
CA GLN A 84 7.58 27.06 -25.73
C GLN A 84 7.60 28.41 -26.42
N ASP A 85 7.53 29.51 -25.67
CA ASP A 85 7.57 30.84 -26.26
C ASP A 85 8.93 31.10 -26.92
N ALA A 86 8.89 31.42 -28.21
CA ALA A 86 10.09 31.69 -28.99
C ALA A 86 10.75 33.00 -28.51
N VAL A 87 11.86 32.87 -27.79
CA VAL A 87 12.67 34.03 -27.41
C VAL A 87 13.54 34.41 -28.61
N MET A 88 13.21 35.53 -29.26
CA MET A 88 14.04 36.11 -30.31
C MET A 88 15.40 36.50 -29.73
N ARG A 89 16.44 35.71 -30.05
CA ARG A 89 17.82 36.03 -29.68
C ARG A 89 18.50 36.76 -30.85
N PRO A 90 19.28 37.81 -30.59
CA PRO A 90 20.08 38.44 -31.64
C PRO A 90 21.00 37.39 -32.27
N ARG A 91 21.03 37.35 -33.61
CA ARG A 91 21.84 36.38 -34.34
C ARG A 91 23.31 36.53 -33.94
N GLY A 92 23.91 35.46 -33.42
CA GLY A 92 25.35 35.40 -33.21
C GLY A 92 26.07 35.62 -34.54
N LYS A 93 27.13 36.44 -34.54
CA LYS A 93 27.99 36.59 -35.71
C LYS A 93 28.56 35.21 -36.06
N THR A 94 28.58 34.92 -37.37
CA THR A 94 29.14 33.75 -38.08
C THR A 94 28.31 32.46 -38.05
N LEU A 95 27.38 32.34 -39.00
CA LEU A 95 27.02 31.05 -39.57
C LEU A 95 28.01 30.77 -40.72
N ASN A 96 28.92 29.80 -40.55
CA ASN A 96 29.69 29.27 -41.67
C ASN A 96 28.76 28.34 -42.47
N GLU A 97 28.19 28.85 -43.54
CA GLU A 97 27.37 28.08 -44.47
C GLU A 97 28.27 27.06 -45.20
N LYS A 98 27.85 25.79 -45.22
CA LYS A 98 28.51 24.74 -46.01
C LYS A 98 28.09 24.94 -47.48
N PRO A 99 29.02 25.04 -48.44
CA PRO A 99 28.67 25.28 -49.84
C PRO A 99 27.86 24.12 -50.41
N ALA A 100 26.76 24.45 -51.09
CA ALA A 100 25.95 23.49 -51.82
C ALA A 100 26.78 22.88 -52.97
N GLN A 101 26.87 21.55 -53.00
CA GLN A 101 27.44 20.82 -54.14
C GLN A 101 26.48 20.96 -55.32
N ALA A 102 26.95 21.62 -56.38
CA ALA A 102 26.29 21.66 -57.68
C ALA A 102 26.34 20.28 -58.33
N ALA A 103 25.19 19.82 -58.83
CA ALA A 103 25.04 18.66 -59.70
C ALA A 103 25.05 19.12 -61.16
#